data_AF-A0A935HS80-F1
#
_entry.id   AF-A0A935HS80-F1
#
_cell.length_a   1.000
_cell.length_b   1.000
_cell.length_c   1.000
_cell.angle_alpha   90.00
_cell.angle_beta   90.00
_cell.angle_gamma   90.00
#
_symmetry.space_group_name_H-M   'P 1'
#
loop_
_entity.id
_entity.type
_entity.pdbx_description
1 polymer ?
#
loop_
_entity_poly.entity_id
_entity_poly.type
_entity_poly.pdbx_seq_one_letter_code
_entity_poly.pdbx_strand_id
1 'polypeptide(L)'
;MVRNEMQQDVLSGDVFIFIGRRGNKIKLLQWDSDGFALYEKGLEQGTFERPPASHNDHFCITSQQLQFILQGVILKTVRQKIRFTCQ
;
A
#
# COMPACT_ATOMS: atom_id res chain seq x y z
N MET A 1 -16.82 -3.42 -7.87
CA MET A 1 -17.23 -2.61 -6.69
C MET A 1 -16.46 -3.15 -5.49
N VAL A 2 -15.58 -2.36 -4.88
CA VAL A 2 -14.60 -2.77 -3.83
C VAL A 2 -15.26 -3.22 -2.51
N ARG A 3 -16.59 -3.34 -2.47
CA ARG A 3 -17.31 -3.82 -1.29
C ARG A 3 -17.25 -5.34 -1.09
N ASN A 4 -16.95 -6.14 -2.12
CA ASN A 4 -17.17 -7.59 -2.03
C ASN A 4 -15.95 -8.43 -1.62
N GLU A 5 -14.72 -7.91 -1.63
CA GLU A 5 -13.53 -8.74 -1.40
C GLU A 5 -12.80 -8.47 -0.10
N MET A 6 -12.99 -7.32 0.56
CA MET A 6 -12.14 -6.93 1.70
C MET A 6 -12.86 -6.81 3.05
N GLN A 7 -14.19 -6.95 3.14
CA GLN A 7 -14.97 -6.76 4.40
C GLN A 7 -14.53 -5.56 5.26
N GLN A 8 -13.91 -4.54 4.66
CA GLN A 8 -13.44 -3.33 5.35
C GLN A 8 -14.31 -2.15 4.97
N ASP A 9 -14.56 -1.31 5.96
CA ASP A 9 -15.42 -0.14 5.83
C ASP A 9 -14.68 0.95 5.06
N VAL A 10 -14.99 1.06 3.77
CA VAL A 10 -14.37 1.97 2.78
C VAL A 10 -14.47 3.45 3.20
N LEU A 11 -15.29 3.76 4.22
CA LEU A 11 -15.55 5.10 4.73
C LEU A 11 -14.54 5.58 5.80
N SER A 12 -13.62 4.72 6.26
CA SER A 12 -12.69 5.03 7.37
C SER A 12 -11.48 5.88 6.97
N GLY A 13 -11.38 6.28 5.69
CA GLY A 13 -10.16 6.88 5.13
C GLY A 13 -9.11 5.85 4.73
N ASP A 14 -9.49 4.57 4.65
CA ASP A 14 -8.61 3.48 4.25
C ASP A 14 -8.17 3.63 2.79
N VAL A 15 -6.88 3.41 2.54
CA VAL A 15 -6.28 3.42 1.21
C VAL A 15 -6.05 1.98 0.78
N PHE A 16 -6.76 1.56 -0.27
CA PHE A 16 -6.57 0.25 -0.88
C PHE A 16 -5.45 0.30 -1.90
N ILE A 17 -4.46 -0.57 -1.72
CA ILE A 17 -3.27 -0.60 -2.55
C ILE A 17 -3.29 -1.87 -3.40
N PHE A 18 -3.20 -1.69 -4.72
CA PHE A 18 -3.17 -2.79 -5.68
C PHE A 18 -1.87 -2.77 -6.44
N ILE A 19 -1.12 -3.87 -6.40
CA ILE A 19 0.07 -4.07 -7.22
C ILE A 19 -0.31 -4.97 -8.40
N GLY A 20 -0.06 -4.50 -9.63
CA GLY A 20 -0.39 -5.26 -10.83
C GLY A 20 0.33 -6.61 -10.87
N ARG A 21 -0.20 -7.56 -11.66
CA ARG A 21 0.36 -8.92 -11.78
C ARG A 21 1.83 -8.93 -12.20
N ARG A 22 2.25 -8.00 -13.08
CA ARG A 22 3.64 -7.81 -13.50
C ARG A 22 4.51 -7.10 -12.45
N GLY A 23 3.91 -6.48 -11.43
CA GLY A 23 4.61 -5.79 -10.34
C GLY A 23 5.15 -4.40 -10.71
N ASN A 24 5.05 -3.97 -11.97
CA ASN A 24 5.57 -2.68 -12.43
C ASN A 24 4.55 -1.52 -12.32
N LYS A 25 3.34 -1.79 -11.83
CA LYS A 25 2.29 -0.81 -11.63
C LYS A 25 1.71 -0.93 -10.23
N ILE A 26 1.45 0.20 -9.60
CA ILE A 26 0.76 0.31 -8.32
C ILE A 26 -0.42 1.26 -8.46
N LYS A 27 -1.55 0.92 -7.84
CA LYS A 27 -2.76 1.74 -7.77
C LYS A 27 -3.16 1.95 -6.32
N LEU A 28 -3.45 3.18 -5.95
CA LEU A 28 -3.92 3.57 -4.63
C LEU A 28 -5.33 4.12 -4.81
N LEU A 29 -6.30 3.45 -4.19
CA LEU A 29 -7.70 3.83 -4.20
C LEU A 29 -8.09 4.29 -2.81
N GLN A 30 -8.55 5.53 -2.71
CA GLN A 30 -9.01 6.13 -1.47
C GLN A 30 -10.43 6.68 -1.67
N TRP A 31 -11.28 6.54 -0.67
CA TRP A 31 -12.51 7.31 -0.61
C TRP A 31 -12.19 8.67 0.02
N ASP A 32 -12.42 9.73 -0.74
CA ASP A 32 -12.49 11.11 -0.28
C ASP A 32 -13.98 11.46 -0.03
N SER A 33 -14.21 12.50 0.76
CA SER A 33 -15.51 12.91 1.30
C SER A 33 -16.67 12.90 0.29
N ASP A 34 -16.38 13.19 -0.99
CA ASP A 34 -17.35 13.28 -2.09
C ASP A 34 -17.15 12.25 -3.22
N GLY A 35 -16.14 11.37 -3.14
CA GLY A 35 -15.87 10.41 -4.22
C GLY A 35 -14.60 9.58 -4.07
N PHE A 36 -14.29 8.78 -5.10
CA PHE A 36 -13.08 7.97 -5.12
C PHE A 36 -11.92 8.71 -5.76
N ALA A 37 -10.79 8.81 -5.05
CA ALA A 37 -9.50 9.22 -5.59
C ALA A 37 -8.69 7.99 -5.99
N LEU A 38 -8.18 7.98 -7.23
CA LEU A 38 -7.32 6.92 -7.76
C LEU A 38 -5.97 7.52 -8.19
N TYR A 39 -4.89 7.05 -7.58
CA TYR A 39 -3.53 7.33 -8.02
C TYR A 39 -2.91 6.08 -8.64
N GLU A 40 -2.42 6.18 -9.88
CA GLU A 40 -1.70 5.10 -10.57
C GLU A 40 -0.26 5.54 -10.86
N LYS A 41 0.71 4.70 -10.47
CA LYS A 41 2.13 4.89 -10.79
C LYS A 41 2.67 3.66 -11.51
N GLY A 42 3.24 3.89 -12.68
CA GLY A 42 4.00 2.90 -13.44
C GLY A 42 5.50 3.10 -13.27
N LEU A 43 6.25 2.00 -13.27
CA LEU A 43 7.70 2.01 -13.42
C LEU A 43 8.05 1.69 -14.87
N GLU A 44 8.89 2.53 -15.47
CA GLU A 44 9.47 2.27 -16.80
C GLU A 44 10.44 1.07 -16.76
N GLN A 45 11.07 0.83 -15.60
CA GLN A 45 11.95 -0.30 -15.37
C GLN A 45 11.82 -0.83 -13.93
N GLY A 46 11.83 -2.16 -13.76
CA GLY A 46 11.77 -2.83 -12.47
C GLY A 46 10.35 -3.11 -11.96
N THR A 47 10.25 -3.50 -10.69
CA THR A 47 8.99 -3.88 -10.03
C THR A 47 8.93 -3.33 -8.60
N PHE A 48 7.74 -2.99 -8.14
CA PHE A 48 7.47 -2.69 -6.74
C PHE A 48 7.67 -3.95 -5.88
N GLU A 49 8.21 -3.76 -4.68
CA GLU A 49 8.32 -4.84 -3.71
C GLU A 49 6.93 -5.25 -3.22
N ARG A 50 6.67 -6.55 -3.22
CA ARG A 50 5.46 -7.12 -2.64
C ARG A 50 5.72 -7.50 -1.20
N PRO A 51 4.86 -7.07 -0.25
CA PRO A 51 4.88 -7.62 1.09
C PRO A 51 4.81 -9.16 1.04
N PRO A 52 5.52 -9.89 1.91
CA PRO A 52 5.49 -11.34 1.91
C PRO A 52 4.07 -11.83 2.21
N ALA A 53 3.45 -12.57 1.29
CA ALA A 53 2.08 -13.06 1.48
C ALA A 53 1.97 -13.99 2.70
N SER A 54 1.03 -13.68 3.59
CA SER A 54 0.54 -14.52 4.68
C SER A 54 -0.76 -15.13 4.20
N HIS A 55 -1.16 -16.25 4.79
CA HIS A 55 -2.32 -17.07 4.39
C HIS A 55 -3.66 -16.32 4.26
N ASN A 56 -3.76 -15.09 4.75
CA ASN A 56 -4.88 -14.18 4.49
C ASN A 56 -4.38 -13.10 3.52
N ASP A 57 -4.96 -13.02 2.32
CA ASP A 57 -4.63 -12.16 1.17
C ASP A 57 -4.67 -10.63 1.43
N HIS A 58 -4.69 -10.18 2.69
CA HIS A 58 -4.78 -8.77 3.08
C HIS A 58 -3.59 -8.37 3.97
N PHE A 59 -2.87 -7.32 3.54
CA PHE A 59 -1.76 -6.72 4.28
C PHE A 59 -2.05 -5.27 4.59
N CYS A 60 -2.10 -4.93 5.87
CA CYS A 60 -2.04 -3.55 6.31
C CYS A 60 -0.57 -3.10 6.31
N ILE A 61 -0.28 -2.01 5.60
CA ILE A 61 1.05 -1.37 5.64
C ILE A 61 0.92 0.05 6.17
N THR A 62 1.96 0.50 6.86
CA THR A 62 2.05 1.89 7.31
C THR A 62 2.33 2.81 6.12
N SER A 63 1.98 4.09 6.27
CA SER A 63 2.32 5.14 5.28
C SER A 63 3.82 5.20 4.97
N GLN A 64 4.66 4.94 5.98
CA GLN A 64 6.11 4.89 5.80
C GLN A 64 6.56 3.69 4.94
N GLN A 65 5.98 2.50 5.15
CA GLN A 65 6.26 1.34 4.31
C GLN A 65 5.82 1.55 2.87
N LEU A 66 4.65 2.19 2.66
CA LEU A 66 4.21 2.59 1.33
C LEU A 66 5.23 3.54 0.67
N GLN A 67 5.74 4.53 1.40
CA GLN A 67 6.75 5.45 0.86
C GLN A 67 8.03 4.72 0.43
N PHE A 68 8.48 3.72 1.20
CA PHE A 68 9.62 2.88 0.83
C PHE A 68 9.36 2.08 -0.45
N ILE A 69 8.19 1.47 -0.58
CA ILE A 69 7.79 0.76 -1.81
C ILE A 69 7.83 1.73 -3.01
N LEU A 70 7.27 2.93 -2.85
CA LEU A 70 7.22 3.94 -3.93
C LEU A 70 8.59 4.49 -4.33
N GLN A 71 9.58 4.45 -3.42
CA GLN A 71 10.97 4.85 -3.63
C GLN A 71 11.87 3.71 -4.11
N GLY A 72 11.38 2.45 -4.13
CA GLY A 72 12.18 1.28 -4.49
C GLY A 72 13.15 0.82 -3.39
N VAL A 73 12.85 1.15 -2.13
CA VAL A 73 13.65 0.71 -0.97
C VAL A 73 13.24 -0.69 -0.55
N ILE A 74 14.22 -1.57 -0.35
CA ILE A 74 14.00 -2.96 0.08
C ILE A 74 13.51 -2.98 1.54
N LEU A 75 12.23 -3.31 1.76
CA LEU A 75 11.57 -3.32 3.07
C LEU A 75 12.26 -4.24 4.08
N LYS A 76 12.75 -5.40 3.63
CA LYS A 76 13.48 -6.36 4.50
C LYS A 76 14.75 -5.79 5.12
N THR A 77 15.33 -4.78 4.47
CA THR A 77 16.59 -4.16 4.90
C THR A 77 16.35 -2.90 5.73
N VAL A 78 15.11 -2.40 5.78
CA VAL A 78 14.76 -1.22 6.58
C VAL A 78 14.85 -1.56 8.06
N ARG A 79 15.96 -1.15 8.69
CA ARG A 79 16.11 -1.18 10.14
C ARG A 79 15.70 0.18 10.70
N GLN A 80 14.55 0.22 11.35
CA GLN A 80 14.15 1.42 12.09
C GLN A 80 14.92 1.48 13.41
N LYS A 81 15.52 2.64 13.70
CA LYS A 81 16.07 2.91 15.03
C LYS A 81 14.93 3.19 15.99
N ILE A 82 15.04 2.70 17.23
CA ILE A 82 14.09 3.04 18.29
C ILE A 82 14.10 4.56 18.45
N ARG A 83 12.93 5.17 18.28
CA ARG A 83 12.70 6.58 18.58
C ARG A 83 11.88 6.64 19.86
N PHE A 84 12.21 7.55 20.77
CA PHE A 84 11.35 7.85 21.90
C PHE A 84 10.11 8.56 21.37
N THR A 85 8.95 7.93 21.52
CA THR A 85 7.66 8.58 21.28
C THR A 85 7.25 9.19 22.62
N CYS A 86 7.21 10.52 22.72
CA CYS A 86 6.43 11.15 23.79
C CYS A 86 4.96 10.90 23.48
N GLN A 87 4.27 10.22 24.41
CA GLN A 87 2.82 10.04 24.42
C GLN A 87 2.10 11.38 24.50
#